data_AF-A0A9E0Q8Y7-F1
#
_entry.id   AF-A0A9E0Q8Y7-F1
#
_cell.length_a   1.000
_cell.length_b   1.000
_cell.length_c   1.000
_cell.angle_alpha   90.00
_cell.angle_beta   90.00
_cell.angle_gamma   90.00
#
_symmetry.space_group_name_H-M   'P 1'
#
loop_
_entity.id
_entity.type
_entity.pdbx_description
1 polymer ?
#
loop_
_entity_poly.entity_id
_entity_poly.type
_entity_poly.pdbx_seq_one_letter_code
_entity_poly.pdbx_strand_id
1 'polypeptide(L)'
;MTSKENNQPQRTPIESIGKIKLLERLLSGEGNTLNENLFSYESSGGNFMTSHSLLLEGTDFDLVYHPLRHLGYKSVISALGPIYAQLHSPLSISVRIGLSARFFAEDVEELWDGMMAAIKEHKIEATALDLLPSL
;
A
#
# COMPACT_ATOMS: atom_id res chain seq x y z
N MET A 1 -17.47 -33.77 -26.67
CA MET A 1 -17.86 -32.34 -26.57
C MET A 1 -17.25 -31.82 -25.30
N THR A 2 -16.29 -30.91 -25.48
CA THR A 2 -15.23 -30.50 -24.55
C THR A 2 -15.77 -29.79 -23.30
N SER A 3 -15.36 -30.30 -22.14
CA SER A 3 -15.51 -29.66 -20.84
C SER A 3 -14.77 -28.32 -20.84
N LYS A 4 -15.49 -27.23 -20.56
CA LYS A 4 -14.88 -25.91 -20.36
C LYS A 4 -13.96 -25.96 -19.15
N GLU A 5 -12.66 -25.75 -19.37
CA GLU A 5 -11.70 -25.47 -18.31
C GLU A 5 -12.15 -24.22 -17.56
N ASN A 6 -12.46 -24.40 -16.27
CA ASN A 6 -12.83 -23.34 -15.36
C ASN A 6 -11.53 -22.62 -14.96
N ASN A 7 -11.05 -21.72 -15.82
CA ASN A 7 -9.83 -20.93 -15.62
C ASN A 7 -10.10 -19.80 -14.60
N GLN A 8 -10.39 -20.15 -13.35
CA GLN A 8 -10.28 -19.21 -12.25
C GLN A 8 -8.81 -19.12 -11.83
N PRO A 9 -8.22 -17.91 -11.72
CA PRO A 9 -6.84 -17.78 -11.27
C PRO A 9 -6.70 -18.41 -9.88
N GLN A 10 -5.75 -19.34 -9.72
CA GLN A 10 -5.43 -19.93 -8.43
C GLN A 10 -4.98 -18.80 -7.51
N ARG A 11 -5.83 -18.43 -6.54
CA ARG A 11 -5.49 -17.41 -5.54
C ARG A 11 -4.53 -18.00 -4.53
N THR A 12 -3.43 -17.30 -4.28
CA THR A 12 -2.35 -17.82 -3.45
C THR A 12 -2.56 -17.39 -2.00
N PRO A 13 -2.75 -18.33 -1.04
CA PRO A 13 -2.86 -17.97 0.36
C PRO A 13 -1.57 -17.31 0.86
N ILE A 14 -1.68 -16.24 1.64
CA ILE A 14 -0.53 -15.48 2.17
C ILE A 14 0.39 -16.40 3.01
N GLU A 15 -0.19 -17.36 3.71
CA GLU A 15 0.55 -18.35 4.52
C GLU A 15 1.55 -19.17 3.69
N SER A 16 1.23 -19.46 2.43
CA SER A 16 2.08 -20.28 1.54
C SER A 16 3.24 -19.51 0.92
N ILE A 17 3.09 -18.21 0.71
CA ILE A 17 4.12 -17.32 0.16
C ILE A 17 5.06 -16.85 1.27
N GLY A 18 4.52 -16.52 2.45
CA GLY A 18 5.25 -15.91 3.55
C GLY A 18 5.47 -14.40 3.37
N LYS A 19 5.50 -13.66 4.49
CA LYS A 19 5.56 -12.18 4.51
C LYS A 19 6.70 -11.60 3.65
N ILE A 20 7.92 -12.13 3.80
CA ILE A 20 9.11 -11.56 3.16
C ILE A 20 9.02 -11.70 1.64
N LYS A 21 8.63 -12.87 1.15
CA LYS A 21 8.48 -13.13 -0.28
C LYS A 21 7.35 -12.30 -0.90
N LEU A 22 6.27 -12.05 -0.14
CA LEU A 22 5.20 -11.15 -0.58
C LEU A 22 5.70 -9.71 -0.69
N LEU A 23 6.47 -9.22 0.29
CA LEU A 23 7.10 -7.89 0.21
C LEU A 23 8.03 -7.77 -1.00
N GLU A 24 8.86 -8.77 -1.25
CA GLU A 24 9.74 -8.81 -2.43
C GLU A 24 8.91 -8.75 -3.73
N ARG A 25 7.80 -9.48 -3.82
CA ARG A 25 6.92 -9.45 -4.99
C ARG A 25 6.30 -8.06 -5.22
N LEU A 26 5.87 -7.38 -4.16
CA LEU A 26 5.27 -6.04 -4.24
C LEU A 26 6.28 -4.94 -4.60
N LEU A 27 7.54 -5.09 -4.15
CA LEU A 27 8.60 -4.10 -4.37
C LEU A 27 9.41 -4.34 -5.65
N SER A 28 9.55 -5.61 -6.07
CA SER A 28 10.33 -5.99 -7.27
C SER A 28 9.78 -5.42 -8.58
N GLY A 29 8.50 -5.08 -8.65
CA GLY A 29 7.90 -4.45 -9.83
C GLY A 29 8.37 -3.01 -10.11
N GLU A 30 8.99 -2.33 -9.14
CA GLU A 30 9.15 -0.87 -9.19
C GLU A 30 10.60 -0.37 -9.00
N GLY A 31 11.60 -1.26 -8.94
CA GLY A 31 13.01 -0.84 -8.78
C GLY A 31 13.31 -0.12 -7.46
N ASN A 32 12.34 -0.08 -6.54
CA ASN A 32 12.53 0.41 -5.19
C ASN A 32 13.39 -0.62 -4.45
N THR A 33 14.62 -0.23 -4.16
CA THR A 33 15.47 -0.95 -3.21
C THR A 33 14.68 -1.13 -1.92
N LEU A 34 14.81 -2.30 -1.31
CA LEU A 34 14.31 -2.64 0.03
C LEU A 34 14.92 -1.66 1.05
N ASN A 35 14.53 -0.40 1.02
CA ASN A 35 15.14 0.62 1.84
C ASN A 35 14.42 0.56 3.18
N GLU A 36 15.05 -0.19 4.07
CA GLU A 36 14.65 -0.47 5.43
C GLU A 36 14.13 0.80 6.12
N ASN A 37 12.80 0.96 6.20
CA ASN A 37 11.99 1.69 7.20
C ASN A 37 12.50 3.04 7.79
N LEU A 38 13.54 3.65 7.23
CA LEU A 38 14.29 4.74 7.83
C LEU A 38 14.54 5.80 6.78
N PHE A 39 13.64 6.77 6.76
CA PHE A 39 13.87 8.03 6.07
C PHE A 39 14.63 8.95 7.02
N SER A 40 15.91 9.20 6.73
CA SER A 40 16.67 10.25 7.41
C SER A 40 16.59 11.53 6.58
N TYR A 41 16.13 12.60 7.23
CA TYR A 41 16.13 13.94 6.66
C TYR A 41 16.98 14.84 7.53
N GLU A 42 17.99 15.46 6.93
CA GLU A 42 18.80 16.49 7.58
C GLU A 42 18.22 17.87 7.20
N SER A 43 17.82 18.66 8.19
CA SER A 43 17.36 20.02 7.94
C SER A 43 18.50 21.02 8.06
N SER A 44 18.89 21.62 6.95
CA SER A 44 19.83 22.75 6.91
C SER A 44 19.13 24.12 6.97
N GLY A 45 17.80 24.15 7.17
CA GLY A 45 17.01 25.39 7.22
C GLY A 45 15.56 25.29 6.71
N GLY A 46 15.03 24.08 6.50
CA GLY A 46 13.67 23.84 6.03
C GLY A 46 12.73 23.36 7.15
N ASN A 47 11.42 23.59 6.97
CA ASN A 47 10.39 23.03 7.83
C ASN A 47 9.93 21.68 7.27
N PHE A 48 9.93 20.64 8.10
CA PHE A 48 9.35 19.34 7.78
C PHE A 48 8.00 19.20 8.48
N MET A 49 7.04 18.65 7.75
CA MET A 49 5.71 18.33 8.27
C MET A 49 5.44 16.85 8.05
N THR A 50 4.91 16.21 9.07
CA THR A 50 4.51 14.79 9.01
C THR A 50 3.03 14.69 9.27
N SER A 51 2.34 13.89 8.46
CA SER A 51 0.93 13.57 8.59
C SER A 51 0.78 12.05 8.66
N HIS A 52 -0.20 11.59 9.43
CA HIS A 52 -0.53 10.17 9.54
C HIS A 52 -2.04 9.99 9.40
N SER A 53 -2.44 8.98 8.63
CA SER A 53 -3.83 8.55 8.50
C SER A 53 -3.89 7.05 8.76
N LEU A 54 -4.92 6.63 9.51
CA LEU A 54 -5.21 5.24 9.79
C LEU A 54 -6.63 4.95 9.30
N LEU A 55 -6.81 3.87 8.55
CA LEU A 55 -8.12 3.46 8.01
C LEU A 55 -8.46 2.08 8.54
N LEU A 56 -9.59 1.95 9.22
CA LEU A 56 -10.12 0.71 9.78
C LEU A 56 -11.35 0.25 9.01
N GLU A 57 -11.36 -1.03 8.68
CA GLU A 57 -12.55 -1.68 8.14
C GLU A 57 -13.70 -1.66 9.16
N GLY A 58 -14.91 -1.35 8.70
CA GLY A 58 -16.09 -1.19 9.53
C GLY A 58 -16.24 0.20 10.17
N THR A 59 -15.21 1.06 10.10
CA THR A 59 -15.29 2.46 10.54
C THR A 59 -15.09 3.41 9.36
N ASP A 60 -13.95 3.30 8.65
CA ASP A 60 -13.56 4.23 7.58
C ASP A 60 -13.91 3.72 6.17
N PHE A 61 -14.01 2.39 6.04
CA PHE A 61 -14.39 1.73 4.79
C PHE A 61 -15.05 0.38 5.05
N ASP A 62 -15.73 -0.11 4.02
CA ASP A 62 -16.28 -1.46 3.94
C ASP A 62 -15.95 -2.02 2.56
N LEU A 63 -15.36 -3.22 2.55
CA LEU A 63 -14.89 -3.93 1.36
C LEU A 63 -16.02 -4.41 0.45
N VAL A 64 -17.25 -4.50 0.96
CA VAL A 64 -18.44 -4.77 0.14
C VAL A 64 -18.68 -3.62 -0.85
N TYR A 65 -18.34 -2.38 -0.46
CA TYR A 65 -18.63 -1.18 -1.25
C TYR A 65 -17.40 -0.51 -1.86
N HIS A 66 -16.19 -0.87 -1.40
CA HIS A 66 -14.94 -0.28 -1.88
C HIS A 66 -14.04 -1.36 -2.48
N PRO A 67 -13.86 -1.35 -3.82
CA PRO A 67 -12.85 -2.18 -4.46
C PRO A 67 -11.46 -1.87 -3.90
N LEU A 68 -10.63 -2.91 -3.74
CA LEU A 68 -9.32 -2.81 -3.09
C LEU A 68 -8.42 -1.78 -3.76
N ARG A 69 -8.42 -1.71 -5.09
CA ARG A 69 -7.65 -0.71 -5.83
C ARG A 69 -8.02 0.73 -5.46
N HIS A 70 -9.31 1.04 -5.34
CA HIS A 70 -9.75 2.39 -4.96
C HIS A 70 -9.49 2.68 -3.49
N LEU A 71 -9.61 1.66 -2.64
CA LEU A 71 -9.24 1.78 -1.24
C LEU A 71 -7.75 2.12 -1.09
N GLY A 72 -6.88 1.46 -1.87
CA GLY A 72 -5.45 1.76 -1.91
C GLY A 72 -5.18 3.21 -2.29
N TYR A 73 -5.80 3.69 -3.36
CA TYR A 73 -5.69 5.09 -3.78
C TYR A 73 -6.15 6.06 -2.68
N LYS A 74 -7.35 5.84 -2.12
CA LYS A 74 -7.92 6.66 -1.03
C LYS A 74 -6.98 6.70 0.18
N SER A 75 -6.31 5.59 0.49
CA SER A 75 -5.42 5.47 1.65
C SER A 75 -4.24 6.45 1.57
N VAL A 76 -3.62 6.56 0.38
CA VAL A 76 -2.54 7.52 0.13
C VAL A 76 -3.06 8.95 0.20
N ILE A 77 -4.16 9.25 -0.50
CA ILE A 77 -4.75 10.61 -0.53
C ILE A 77 -5.14 11.10 0.87
N SER A 78 -5.67 10.22 1.73
CA SER A 78 -6.05 10.57 3.10
C SER A 78 -4.85 11.07 3.91
N ALA A 79 -3.69 10.45 3.75
CA ALA A 79 -2.45 10.89 4.42
C ALA A 79 -1.89 12.19 3.81
N LEU A 80 -2.00 12.36 2.49
CA LEU A 80 -1.51 13.54 1.77
C LEU A 80 -2.38 14.79 1.94
N GLY A 81 -3.69 14.63 2.16
CA GLY A 81 -4.64 15.74 2.27
C GLY A 81 -4.19 16.84 3.23
N PRO A 82 -3.82 16.52 4.48
CA PRO A 82 -3.30 17.50 5.43
C PRO A 82 -2.00 18.20 4.98
N ILE A 83 -1.13 17.51 4.24
CA ILE A 83 0.13 18.08 3.71
C ILE A 83 -0.19 19.16 2.66
N TYR A 84 -1.09 18.85 1.72
CA TYR A 84 -1.55 19.81 0.73
C TYR A 84 -2.31 20.97 1.33
N ALA A 85 -3.13 20.73 2.37
CA ALA A 85 -3.86 21.77 3.08
C ALA A 85 -2.92 22.80 3.73
N GLN A 86 -1.68 22.41 4.04
CA GLN A 86 -0.65 23.30 4.58
C GLN A 86 0.32 23.84 3.51
N LEU A 87 0.01 23.71 2.22
CA LEU A 87 0.86 24.17 1.09
C LEU A 87 2.26 23.52 1.06
N HIS A 88 2.39 22.31 1.57
CA HIS A 88 3.61 21.52 1.48
C HIS A 88 3.51 20.50 0.34
N SER A 89 4.67 20.08 -0.19
CA SER A 89 4.78 19.00 -1.17
C SER A 89 5.26 17.72 -0.49
N PRO A 90 4.60 16.57 -0.71
CA PRO A 90 5.03 15.31 -0.11
C PRO A 90 6.32 14.80 -0.76
N LEU A 91 7.24 14.32 0.07
CA LEU A 91 8.54 13.79 -0.37
C LEU A 91 8.61 12.26 -0.24
N SER A 92 8.10 11.74 0.87
CA SER A 92 8.06 10.30 1.13
C SER A 92 6.77 9.87 1.78
N ILE A 93 6.51 8.57 1.69
CA ILE A 93 5.40 7.91 2.36
C ILE A 93 5.84 6.58 2.95
N SER A 94 5.36 6.31 4.17
CA SER A 94 5.46 5.00 4.80
C SER A 94 4.07 4.39 4.89
N VAL A 95 3.93 3.19 4.36
CA VAL A 95 2.67 2.44 4.33
C VAL A 95 2.82 1.21 5.22
N ARG A 96 1.84 1.01 6.10
CA ARG A 96 1.72 -0.19 6.92
C ARG A 96 0.36 -0.81 6.69
N ILE A 97 0.33 -2.09 6.34
CA ILE A 97 -0.91 -2.81 6.06
C ILE A 97 -1.10 -3.91 7.10
N GLY A 98 -2.18 -3.81 7.86
CA GLY A 98 -2.64 -4.89 8.73
C GLY A 98 -3.46 -5.89 7.92
N LEU A 99 -2.95 -7.11 7.76
CA LEU A 99 -3.57 -8.14 6.93
C LEU A 99 -4.19 -9.25 7.79
N SER A 100 -5.46 -9.52 7.56
CA SER A 100 -6.15 -10.71 8.07
C SER A 100 -5.83 -11.92 7.19
N ALA A 101 -5.83 -13.12 7.78
CA ALA A 101 -5.60 -14.38 7.08
C ALA A 101 -6.61 -14.70 5.96
N ARG A 102 -7.73 -13.96 5.89
CA ARG A 102 -8.76 -14.14 4.86
C ARG A 102 -8.40 -13.58 3.48
N PHE A 103 -7.35 -12.77 3.38
CA PHE A 103 -6.90 -12.19 2.11
C PHE A 103 -5.90 -13.08 1.39
N PHE A 104 -5.93 -13.04 0.07
CA PHE A 104 -4.96 -13.70 -0.79
C PHE A 104 -3.87 -12.72 -1.22
N ALA A 105 -2.74 -13.24 -1.70
CA ALA A 105 -1.63 -12.40 -2.15
C ALA A 105 -2.06 -11.44 -3.27
N GLU A 106 -2.93 -11.90 -4.17
CA GLU A 106 -3.43 -11.10 -5.29
C GLU A 106 -4.32 -9.94 -4.84
N ASP A 107 -5.05 -10.09 -3.72
CA ASP A 107 -5.86 -9.01 -3.15
C ASP A 107 -4.96 -7.89 -2.59
N VAL A 108 -3.81 -8.27 -1.99
CA VAL A 108 -2.80 -7.32 -1.50
C VAL A 108 -2.10 -6.61 -2.65
N GLU A 109 -1.82 -7.32 -3.74
CA GLU A 109 -1.29 -6.74 -4.98
C GLU A 109 -2.25 -5.71 -5.56
N GLU A 110 -3.54 -6.01 -5.63
CA GLU A 110 -4.55 -5.05 -6.12
C GLU A 110 -4.62 -3.79 -5.25
N LEU A 111 -4.58 -3.96 -3.92
CA LEU A 111 -4.55 -2.85 -2.97
C LEU A 111 -3.29 -1.99 -3.18
N TRP A 112 -2.13 -2.64 -3.33
CA TRP A 112 -0.85 -1.96 -3.56
C TRP A 112 -0.81 -1.23 -4.89
N ASP A 113 -1.32 -1.82 -5.97
CA ASP A 113 -1.44 -1.16 -7.28
C ASP A 113 -2.25 0.14 -7.22
N GLY A 114 -3.29 0.15 -6.38
CA GLY A 114 -4.07 1.34 -6.09
C GLY A 114 -3.26 2.45 -5.40
N MET A 115 -2.45 2.07 -4.40
CA MET A 115 -1.55 2.99 -3.70
C MET A 115 -0.46 3.52 -4.63
N MET A 116 0.15 2.65 -5.43
CA MET A 116 1.20 3.02 -6.37
C MET A 116 0.70 3.97 -7.46
N ALA A 117 -0.55 3.83 -7.91
CA ALA A 117 -1.16 4.79 -8.82
C ALA A 117 -1.17 6.21 -8.21
N ALA A 118 -1.57 6.35 -6.94
CA ALA A 118 -1.56 7.64 -6.24
C ALA A 118 -0.12 8.17 -6.03
N ILE A 119 0.80 7.30 -5.61
CA ILE A 119 2.21 7.65 -5.36
C ILE A 119 2.87 8.20 -6.63
N LYS A 120 2.65 7.54 -7.78
CA LYS A 120 3.14 7.98 -9.09
C LYS A 120 2.50 9.29 -9.54
N GLU A 121 1.19 9.43 -9.37
CA GLU A 121 0.47 10.65 -9.74
C GLU A 121 0.99 11.87 -8.95
N HIS A 122 1.23 11.69 -7.66
CA HIS A 122 1.75 12.74 -6.77
C HIS A 122 3.27 12.86 -6.74
N LYS A 123 3.99 12.10 -7.57
CA LYS A 123 5.46 12.16 -7.74
C LYS A 123 6.23 12.01 -6.42
N ILE A 124 5.77 11.13 -5.54
CA ILE A 124 6.46 10.85 -4.29
C ILE A 124 7.74 10.05 -4.60
N GLU A 125 8.88 10.50 -4.10
CA GLU A 125 10.19 9.96 -4.47
C GLU A 125 10.55 8.69 -3.70
N ALA A 126 10.16 8.60 -2.43
CA ALA A 126 10.54 7.50 -1.56
C ALA A 126 9.33 6.84 -0.90
N THR A 127 9.26 5.51 -1.00
CA THR A 127 8.15 4.70 -0.47
C THR A 127 8.70 3.57 0.37
N ALA A 128 8.14 3.40 1.57
CA ALA A 128 8.40 2.26 2.45
C ALA A 128 7.10 1.48 2.67
N LEU A 129 7.20 0.15 2.67
CA LEU A 129 6.06 -0.75 2.86
C LEU A 129 6.40 -1.79 3.94
N ASP A 130 5.49 -1.97 4.89
CA ASP A 130 5.52 -3.09 5.83
C ASP A 130 4.14 -3.78 5.92
N LEU A 131 4.19 -5.11 6.07
CA LEU A 131 3.02 -5.97 6.20
C LEU A 131 2.97 -6.54 7.63
N LEU A 132 1.87 -6.33 8.32
CA LEU A 132 1.66 -6.78 9.70
C LEU A 132 0.55 -7.83 9.72
N PRO A 133 0.74 -8.98 10.40
CA PRO A 133 -0.36 -9.88 10.64
C PRO A 133 -1.36 -9.23 11.61
N SER A 134 -2.62 -9.16 11.22
CA SER A 134 -3.72 -8.87 12.14
C SER A 134 -4.12 -10.21 12.78
N LEU A 135 -3.82 -10.37 14.07
CA LEU A 135 -4.12 -11.55 14.90
C LEU A 135 -5.52 -12.14 14.62
#